data_AF-A0A2V7YMR3-F1
#
_entry.id   AF-A0A2V7YMR3-F1
#
_cell.length_a   1.000
_cell.length_b   1.000
_cell.length_c   1.000
_cell.angle_alpha   90.00
_cell.angle_beta   90.00
_cell.angle_gamma   90.00
#
_symmetry.space_group_name_H-M   'P 1'
#
loop_
_entity.id
_entity.type
_entity.pdbx_description
1 polymer ?
#
loop_
_entity_poly.entity_id
_entity_poly.type
_entity_poly.pdbx_seq_one_letter_code
_entity_poly.pdbx_strand_id
1 'polypeptide(L)'
;MRKILSILTTLAALLSAPATASTDFYHHKGGSVTSFYSIEDPGGCVRTDVTLNAWESLTKTGPGPFEPAPNLMLDIEQVDWCGLGYLRSAFGTSADFEISVSNSTTTASVRGRVDLYDSVRGTTSSAEIDLHWTGGDPLIVSTDNNFWFNGPSTRSLARGSTRHREGEVTGAILYEGVDLTAGATGEGGIYSEQGSLVTI
;
A
#
# COMPACT_ATOMS: atom_id res chain seq x y z
N MET A 1 -3.97 11.36 -80.47
CA MET A 1 -3.59 12.73 -80.06
C MET A 1 -3.35 12.72 -78.56
N ARG A 2 -2.10 12.94 -78.14
CA ARG A 2 -1.65 14.02 -77.23
C ARG A 2 -2.39 14.07 -75.88
N LYS A 3 -1.74 13.57 -74.83
CA LYS A 3 -1.07 14.34 -73.75
C LYS A 3 -2.08 14.90 -72.71
N ILE A 4 -1.92 14.52 -71.45
CA ILE A 4 -1.39 15.39 -70.37
C ILE A 4 -1.37 14.61 -69.05
N LEU A 5 -0.19 14.68 -68.44
CA LEU A 5 0.22 14.30 -67.11
C LEU A 5 -0.56 15.11 -66.06
N SER A 6 -1.01 14.51 -64.95
CA SER A 6 -1.26 15.26 -63.72
C SER A 6 -0.96 14.39 -62.50
N ILE A 7 0.22 14.68 -61.96
CA ILE A 7 0.75 14.24 -60.67
C ILE A 7 -0.23 14.71 -59.59
N LEU A 8 -0.80 13.79 -58.81
CA LEU A 8 -1.48 14.12 -57.57
C LEU A 8 -0.62 13.66 -56.39
N THR A 9 0.37 14.48 -56.06
CA THR A 9 1.02 14.50 -54.75
C THR A 9 0.03 15.06 -53.73
N THR A 10 -0.85 14.21 -53.21
CA THR A 10 -1.59 14.50 -51.98
C THR A 10 -0.79 13.98 -50.79
N LEU A 11 0.14 14.81 -50.35
CA LEU A 11 0.70 14.80 -49.00
C LEU A 11 -0.45 15.20 -48.04
N ALA A 12 -1.35 14.25 -47.77
CA ALA A 12 -2.37 14.45 -46.74
C ALA A 12 -1.67 14.36 -45.39
N ALA A 13 -1.50 15.54 -44.80
CA ALA A 13 -1.08 15.80 -43.43
C ALA A 13 -1.28 14.60 -42.50
N LEU A 14 -0.19 14.16 -41.89
CA LEU A 14 -0.23 13.48 -40.60
C LEU A 14 -1.21 14.27 -39.72
N LEU A 15 -2.40 13.72 -39.49
CA LEU A 15 -3.31 14.21 -38.47
C LEU A 15 -2.59 14.01 -37.13
N SER A 16 -1.77 14.97 -36.71
CA SER A 16 -1.49 15.17 -35.30
C SER A 16 -2.78 15.69 -34.69
N ALA A 17 -3.70 14.78 -34.38
CA ALA A 17 -4.80 15.08 -33.49
C ALA A 17 -4.20 15.71 -32.22
N PRO A 18 -4.75 16.83 -31.73
CA PRO A 18 -4.31 17.36 -30.45
C PRO A 18 -4.49 16.25 -29.42
N ALA A 19 -3.41 15.86 -28.75
CA ALA A 19 -3.52 14.98 -27.59
C ALA A 19 -4.36 15.74 -26.55
N THR A 20 -5.59 15.27 -26.33
CA THR A 20 -6.39 15.72 -25.21
C THR A 20 -5.67 15.25 -23.94
N ALA A 21 -5.13 16.19 -23.18
CA ALA A 21 -4.66 15.89 -21.83
C ALA A 21 -5.86 15.36 -21.04
N SER A 22 -5.76 14.13 -20.55
CA SER A 22 -6.74 13.56 -19.62
C SER A 22 -6.42 14.10 -18.22
N THR A 23 -7.44 14.53 -17.50
CA THR A 23 -7.29 14.86 -16.08
C THR A 23 -7.94 13.76 -15.26
N ASP A 24 -7.11 13.07 -14.49
CA ASP A 24 -7.57 12.02 -13.58
C ASP A 24 -7.67 12.58 -12.17
N PHE A 25 -8.85 12.37 -11.57
CA PHE A 25 -9.12 12.72 -10.17
C PHE A 25 -9.23 11.45 -9.36
N TYR A 26 -8.45 11.36 -8.29
CA TYR A 26 -8.50 10.30 -7.30
C TYR A 26 -8.75 10.91 -5.92
N HIS A 27 -9.74 10.40 -5.20
CA HIS A 27 -9.97 10.75 -3.81
C HIS A 27 -9.91 9.49 -2.96
N HIS A 28 -9.37 9.59 -1.74
CA HIS A 28 -9.41 8.53 -0.76
C HIS A 28 -9.81 9.07 0.61
N LYS A 29 -10.47 8.23 1.41
CA LYS A 29 -10.64 8.44 2.86
C LYS A 29 -10.80 7.09 3.55
N GLY A 30 -10.30 6.96 4.78
CA GLY A 30 -10.40 5.68 5.47
C GLY A 30 -9.61 5.62 6.76
N GLY A 31 -9.79 4.52 7.47
CA GLY A 31 -8.92 4.11 8.56
C GLY A 31 -7.89 3.10 8.05
N SER A 32 -6.67 3.20 8.58
CA SER A 32 -5.62 2.22 8.31
C SER A 32 -4.83 1.92 9.56
N VAL A 33 -4.15 0.78 9.55
CA VAL A 33 -3.20 0.38 10.58
C VAL A 33 -1.92 -0.12 9.94
N THR A 34 -0.82 0.06 10.66
CA THR A 34 0.48 -0.49 10.30
C THR A 34 1.04 -1.25 11.50
N SER A 35 1.82 -2.28 11.23
CA SER A 35 2.69 -2.88 12.23
C SER A 35 3.96 -3.38 11.60
N PHE A 36 5.04 -3.25 12.35
CA PHE A 36 6.35 -3.80 12.03
C PHE A 36 6.81 -4.65 13.20
N TYR A 37 7.31 -5.85 12.90
CA TYR A 37 7.94 -6.75 13.87
C TYR A 37 9.32 -7.15 13.37
N SER A 38 10.29 -7.20 14.26
CA SER A 38 11.63 -7.74 13.99
C SER A 38 11.98 -8.81 15.02
N ILE A 39 12.44 -9.95 14.53
CA ILE A 39 12.89 -11.09 15.32
C ILE A 39 14.33 -11.38 14.93
N GLU A 40 15.24 -11.30 15.90
CA GLU A 40 16.61 -11.76 15.75
C GLU A 40 16.81 -13.08 16.46
N ASP A 41 17.50 -14.02 15.81
CA ASP A 41 17.90 -15.26 16.47
C ASP A 41 18.94 -14.99 17.57
N PRO A 42 19.09 -15.88 18.57
CA PRO A 42 20.06 -15.68 19.66
C PRO A 42 21.51 -15.53 19.18
N GLY A 43 21.84 -16.00 17.98
CA GLY A 43 23.15 -15.85 17.35
C GLY A 43 23.38 -14.48 16.71
N GLY A 44 22.33 -13.68 16.51
CA GLY A 44 22.37 -12.41 15.77
C GLY A 44 22.68 -12.58 14.27
N CYS A 45 22.53 -13.80 13.75
CA CYS A 45 22.80 -14.13 12.36
C CYS A 45 21.54 -14.01 11.50
N VAL A 46 20.40 -14.45 12.02
CA VAL A 46 19.15 -14.48 11.27
C VAL A 46 18.21 -13.42 11.81
N ARG A 47 17.77 -12.52 10.93
CA ARG A 47 16.72 -11.54 11.21
C ARG A 47 15.49 -11.85 10.38
N THR A 48 14.32 -11.79 11.00
CA THR A 48 13.02 -11.85 10.33
C THR A 48 12.30 -10.54 10.58
N ASP A 49 11.95 -9.85 9.50
CA ASP A 49 11.21 -8.60 9.53
C ASP A 49 9.82 -8.85 8.93
N VAL A 50 8.77 -8.40 9.62
CA VAL A 50 7.38 -8.61 9.23
C VAL A 50 6.68 -7.27 9.20
N THR A 51 6.19 -6.88 8.02
CA THR A 51 5.46 -5.63 7.82
C THR A 51 4.02 -5.94 7.44
N LEU A 52 3.08 -5.39 8.18
CA LEU A 52 1.66 -5.46 7.87
C LEU A 52 1.11 -4.05 7.67
N ASN A 53 0.36 -3.86 6.60
CA ASN A 53 -0.43 -2.67 6.38
C ASN A 53 -1.86 -3.11 6.04
N ALA A 54 -2.84 -2.53 6.71
CA ALA A 54 -4.24 -2.82 6.42
C ALA A 54 -5.03 -1.53 6.38
N TRP A 55 -5.92 -1.39 5.40
CA TRP A 55 -6.79 -0.24 5.29
C TRP A 55 -8.15 -0.60 4.74
N GLU A 56 -9.16 0.07 5.28
CA GLU A 56 -10.46 0.18 4.64
C GLU A 56 -10.54 1.59 4.06
N SER A 57 -10.22 1.70 2.78
CA SER A 57 -10.30 2.96 2.07
C SER A 57 -11.56 3.01 1.23
N LEU A 58 -12.18 4.17 1.22
CA LEU A 58 -13.17 4.56 0.22
C LEU A 58 -12.43 5.36 -0.84
N THR A 59 -12.43 4.87 -2.08
CA THR A 59 -11.79 5.54 -3.21
C THR A 59 -12.81 6.06 -4.20
N LYS A 60 -12.42 7.06 -4.98
CA LYS A 60 -13.26 7.60 -6.05
C LYS A 60 -12.38 8.05 -7.20
N THR A 61 -12.66 7.53 -8.39
CA THR A 61 -12.01 7.93 -9.64
C THR A 61 -13.01 8.67 -10.52
N GLY A 62 -12.78 9.96 -10.77
CA GLY A 62 -13.69 10.79 -11.58
C GLY A 62 -15.04 11.10 -10.91
N PRO A 63 -16.09 11.48 -11.68
CA PRO A 63 -17.42 11.76 -11.13
C PRO A 63 -18.14 10.47 -10.73
N GLY A 64 -18.66 10.41 -9.49
CA GLY A 64 -19.32 9.22 -8.96
C GLY A 64 -19.35 9.19 -7.43
N PRO A 65 -19.97 8.17 -6.84
CA PRO A 65 -19.85 7.87 -5.41
C PRO A 65 -18.44 7.35 -5.08
N PHE A 66 -18.15 7.22 -3.80
CA PHE A 66 -16.99 6.45 -3.35
C PHE A 66 -17.28 4.95 -3.40
N GLU A 67 -16.26 4.17 -3.69
CA GLU A 67 -16.29 2.71 -3.71
C GLU A 67 -15.31 2.14 -2.67
N PRO A 68 -15.67 1.06 -1.96
CA PRO A 68 -14.74 0.35 -1.07
C PRO A 68 -13.54 -0.20 -1.84
N ALA A 69 -12.35 0.03 -1.29
CA ALA A 69 -11.08 -0.53 -1.75
C ALA A 69 -10.29 -0.99 -0.51
N PRO A 70 -10.74 -2.08 0.15
CA PRO A 70 -10.01 -2.67 1.27
C PRO A 70 -8.74 -3.35 0.74
N ASN A 71 -7.65 -3.24 1.51
CA ASN A 71 -6.45 -4.01 1.25
C ASN A 71 -5.74 -4.33 2.56
N LEU A 72 -5.35 -5.59 2.69
CA LEU A 72 -4.46 -6.09 3.71
C LEU A 72 -3.21 -6.60 2.98
N MET A 73 -2.07 -6.03 3.32
CA MET A 73 -0.77 -6.37 2.76
C MET A 73 0.11 -6.93 3.88
N LEU A 74 0.76 -8.05 3.61
CA LEU A 74 1.74 -8.66 4.52
C LEU A 74 3.01 -8.96 3.74
N ASP A 75 4.13 -8.52 4.31
CA ASP A 75 5.48 -8.76 3.80
C ASP A 75 6.33 -9.39 4.90
N ILE A 76 7.04 -10.46 4.56
CA ILE A 76 7.91 -11.21 5.46
C ILE A 76 9.26 -11.38 4.77
N GLU A 77 10.27 -10.73 5.33
CA GLU A 77 11.66 -10.90 4.92
C GLU A 77 12.43 -11.66 5.99
N GLN A 78 13.25 -12.63 5.57
CA GLN A 78 14.17 -13.30 6.48
C GLN A 78 15.55 -13.35 5.85
N VAL A 79 16.53 -12.79 6.54
CA VAL A 79 17.90 -12.64 6.06
C VAL A 79 18.86 -13.33 7.01
N ASP A 80 19.76 -14.14 6.45
CA ASP A 80 20.94 -14.66 7.12
C ASP A 80 22.12 -13.73 6.85
N TRP A 81 22.48 -12.91 7.83
CA TRP A 81 23.59 -11.97 7.79
C TRP A 81 24.95 -12.65 7.91
N CYS A 82 25.00 -13.85 8.48
CA CYS A 82 26.24 -14.63 8.63
C CYS A 82 26.55 -15.42 7.35
N GLY A 83 25.51 -15.96 6.70
CA GLY A 83 25.57 -16.64 5.41
C GLY A 83 25.44 -15.72 4.19
N LEU A 84 25.12 -14.43 4.39
CA LEU A 84 24.92 -13.40 3.38
C LEU A 84 23.87 -13.77 2.32
N GLY A 85 22.64 -14.07 2.76
CA GLY A 85 21.57 -14.42 1.83
C GLY A 85 20.16 -14.28 2.41
N TYR A 86 19.19 -14.15 1.51
CA TYR A 86 17.78 -14.25 1.87
C TYR A 86 17.41 -15.71 2.11
N LEU A 87 16.80 -15.99 3.26
CA LEU A 87 16.15 -17.25 3.57
C LEU A 87 14.67 -17.22 3.20
N ARG A 88 14.05 -16.03 3.19
CA ARG A 88 12.64 -15.80 2.84
C ARG A 88 12.47 -14.39 2.26
N SER A 89 11.61 -14.29 1.25
CA SER A 89 11.01 -13.02 0.82
C SER A 89 9.60 -13.35 0.35
N ALA A 90 8.63 -13.21 1.26
CA ALA A 90 7.25 -13.63 1.07
C ALA A 90 6.31 -12.43 1.17
N PHE A 91 5.54 -12.22 0.12
CA PHE A 91 4.64 -11.08 -0.02
C PHE A 91 3.25 -11.54 -0.44
N GLY A 92 2.22 -10.90 0.10
CA GLY A 92 0.84 -11.17 -0.29
C GLY A 92 -0.09 -10.01 0.01
N THR A 93 -1.25 -10.01 -0.66
CA THR A 93 -2.35 -9.09 -0.36
C THR A 93 -3.68 -9.82 -0.30
N SER A 94 -4.63 -9.28 0.46
CA SER A 94 -6.01 -9.76 0.52
C SER A 94 -6.98 -8.58 0.53
N ALA A 95 -8.13 -8.77 -0.11
CA ALA A 95 -9.29 -7.89 0.02
C ALA A 95 -10.38 -8.49 0.92
N ASP A 96 -10.21 -9.75 1.35
CA ASP A 96 -11.13 -10.49 2.20
C ASP A 96 -10.56 -10.58 3.62
N PHE A 97 -10.88 -9.56 4.42
CA PHE A 97 -10.48 -9.44 5.82
C PHE A 97 -11.43 -8.47 6.54
N GLU A 98 -11.41 -8.53 7.86
CA GLU A 98 -12.12 -7.61 8.74
C GLU A 98 -11.14 -6.58 9.31
N ILE A 99 -11.50 -5.31 9.23
CA ILE A 99 -10.78 -4.23 9.91
C ILE A 99 -11.78 -3.32 10.61
N SER A 100 -11.40 -2.84 11.79
CA SER A 100 -12.15 -1.83 12.52
C SER A 100 -11.16 -0.81 13.05
N VAL A 101 -11.36 0.46 12.73
CA VAL A 101 -10.54 1.58 13.22
C VAL A 101 -11.48 2.58 13.91
N SER A 102 -11.18 2.93 15.16
CA SER A 102 -11.98 3.92 15.87
C SER A 102 -11.78 5.33 15.26
N ASN A 103 -12.83 6.14 15.21
CA ASN A 103 -12.76 7.50 14.67
C ASN A 103 -11.75 8.42 15.37
N SER A 104 -11.40 8.10 16.63
CA SER A 104 -10.42 8.81 17.45
C SER A 104 -9.01 8.21 17.36
N THR A 105 -8.80 7.21 16.48
CA THR A 105 -7.57 6.43 16.30
C THR A 105 -7.03 5.81 17.59
N THR A 106 -7.89 5.60 18.58
CA THR A 106 -7.52 5.08 19.92
C THR A 106 -7.45 3.57 19.95
N THR A 107 -8.20 2.88 19.09
CA THR A 107 -8.23 1.43 19.02
C THR A 107 -8.41 1.00 17.57
N ALA A 108 -7.83 -0.13 17.22
CA ALA A 108 -8.10 -0.79 15.95
C ALA A 108 -7.94 -2.31 16.06
N SER A 109 -8.48 -3.04 15.08
CA SER A 109 -8.29 -4.48 14.96
C SER A 109 -8.28 -4.91 13.51
N VAL A 110 -7.52 -5.96 13.22
CA VAL A 110 -7.48 -6.64 11.91
C VAL A 110 -7.58 -8.13 12.15
N ARG A 111 -8.49 -8.77 11.41
CA ARG A 111 -8.58 -10.23 11.35
C ARG A 111 -8.72 -10.67 9.91
N GLY A 112 -7.93 -11.64 9.49
CA GLY A 112 -8.03 -12.12 8.12
C GLY A 112 -6.97 -13.14 7.77
N ARG A 113 -6.90 -13.42 6.47
CA ARG A 113 -5.97 -14.38 5.89
C ARG A 113 -5.34 -13.78 4.64
N VAL A 114 -4.05 -14.04 4.44
CA VAL A 114 -3.31 -13.62 3.25
C VAL A 114 -2.52 -14.81 2.73
N ASP A 115 -2.66 -15.13 1.45
CA ASP A 115 -1.76 -16.08 0.78
C ASP A 115 -0.51 -15.31 0.31
N LEU A 116 0.67 -15.76 0.73
CA LEU A 116 1.95 -15.14 0.43
C LEU A 116 2.76 -16.01 -0.52
N TYR A 117 3.32 -15.39 -1.55
CA TYR A 117 4.28 -16.04 -2.44
C TYR A 117 5.71 -15.75 -1.95
N ASP A 118 6.42 -16.82 -1.59
CA ASP A 118 7.83 -16.78 -1.20
C ASP A 118 8.73 -16.93 -2.44
N SER A 119 9.34 -15.83 -2.86
CA SER A 119 10.17 -15.78 -4.06
C SER A 119 11.50 -16.53 -3.93
N VAL A 120 11.97 -16.75 -2.70
CA VAL A 120 13.21 -17.51 -2.43
C VAL A 120 12.95 -19.00 -2.50
N ARG A 121 11.82 -19.45 -1.94
CA ARG A 121 11.44 -20.89 -1.89
C ARG A 121 10.62 -21.36 -3.09
N GLY A 122 10.00 -20.43 -3.83
CA GLY A 122 9.12 -20.74 -4.97
C GLY A 122 7.80 -21.38 -4.56
N THR A 123 7.30 -21.06 -3.35
CA THR A 123 6.10 -21.67 -2.77
C THR A 123 5.10 -20.62 -2.31
N THR A 124 3.83 -21.00 -2.25
CA THR A 124 2.76 -20.17 -1.66
C THR A 124 2.28 -20.80 -0.36
N SER A 125 2.25 -20.01 0.70
CA SER A 125 1.78 -20.41 2.03
C SER A 125 0.81 -19.34 2.55
N SER A 126 -0.10 -19.71 3.43
CA SER A 126 -1.05 -18.77 4.02
C SER A 126 -0.57 -18.27 5.38
N ALA A 127 -0.81 -16.99 5.65
CA ALA A 127 -0.77 -16.42 7.00
C ALA A 127 -2.18 -16.16 7.53
N GLU A 128 -2.39 -16.44 8.82
CA GLU A 128 -3.57 -16.04 9.59
C GLU A 128 -3.19 -14.86 10.47
N ILE A 129 -4.05 -13.84 10.51
CA ILE A 129 -3.79 -12.57 11.19
C ILE A 129 -4.93 -12.32 12.16
N ASP A 130 -4.59 -12.06 13.42
CA ASP A 130 -5.51 -11.55 14.45
C ASP A 130 -4.74 -10.56 15.33
N LEU A 131 -4.89 -9.27 15.04
CA LEU A 131 -4.13 -8.20 15.67
C LEU A 131 -5.04 -7.10 16.21
N HIS A 132 -4.60 -6.49 17.30
CA HIS A 132 -5.27 -5.38 17.98
C HIS A 132 -4.29 -4.27 18.31
N TRP A 133 -4.67 -3.03 17.99
CA TRP A 133 -3.90 -1.84 18.30
C TRP A 133 -4.58 -1.04 19.42
N THR A 134 -3.76 -0.54 20.34
CA THR A 134 -4.16 0.49 21.32
C THR A 134 -3.31 1.73 21.07
N GLY A 135 -3.96 2.80 20.59
CA GLY A 135 -3.29 4.07 20.27
C GLY A 135 -2.86 4.81 21.53
N GLY A 136 -1.58 5.16 21.59
CA GLY A 136 -0.98 5.97 22.64
C GLY A 136 -1.17 7.47 22.41
N ASP A 137 -0.69 8.27 23.37
CA ASP A 137 -0.60 9.73 23.26
C ASP A 137 0.81 10.17 22.80
N PRO A 138 0.92 11.30 22.08
CA PRO A 138 -0.15 12.20 21.67
C PRO A 138 -0.86 11.80 20.36
N LEU A 139 -2.04 12.38 20.11
CA LEU A 139 -2.62 12.40 18.75
C LEU A 139 -1.78 13.31 17.88
N ILE A 140 -1.28 12.78 16.76
CA ILE A 140 -0.54 13.55 15.77
C ILE A 140 -1.48 13.90 14.63
N VAL A 141 -1.55 15.18 14.29
CA VAL A 141 -2.44 15.70 13.22
C VAL A 141 -1.60 16.45 12.20
N SER A 142 -1.71 16.04 10.94
CA SER A 142 -1.15 16.77 9.80
C SER A 142 -2.28 17.21 8.85
N THR A 143 -2.37 18.50 8.56
CA THR A 143 -3.47 19.08 7.75
C THR A 143 -3.03 19.56 6.37
N ASP A 144 -1.73 19.63 6.10
CA ASP A 144 -1.17 20.23 4.90
C ASP A 144 -0.20 19.27 4.18
N ASN A 145 -0.59 18.00 4.06
CA ASN A 145 0.15 17.00 3.28
C ASN A 145 -0.04 17.30 1.78
N ASN A 146 0.69 18.31 1.29
CA ASN A 146 0.67 18.74 -0.11
C ASN A 146 1.88 18.18 -0.84
N PHE A 147 1.65 17.50 -1.96
CA PHE A 147 2.70 16.96 -2.82
C PHE A 147 2.51 17.45 -4.25
N TRP A 148 3.59 17.84 -4.90
CA TRP A 148 3.59 18.34 -6.27
C TRP A 148 4.68 17.62 -7.05
N PHE A 149 4.32 17.04 -8.18
CA PHE A 149 5.26 16.42 -9.11
C PHE A 149 5.06 16.99 -10.51
N ASN A 150 6.17 17.35 -11.16
CA ASN A 150 6.19 17.86 -12.53
C ASN A 150 7.16 17.02 -13.37
N GLY A 151 6.62 16.04 -14.09
CA GLY A 151 7.33 15.23 -15.06
C GLY A 151 7.22 15.78 -16.49
N PRO A 152 7.98 15.20 -17.45
CA PRO A 152 7.97 15.65 -18.85
C PRO A 152 6.60 15.62 -19.53
N SER A 153 5.74 14.67 -19.15
CA SER A 153 4.42 14.43 -19.74
C SER A 153 3.29 14.35 -18.71
N THR A 154 3.57 14.66 -17.44
CA THR A 154 2.64 14.41 -16.34
C THR A 154 2.85 15.43 -15.24
N ARG A 155 1.76 16.00 -14.74
CA ARG A 155 1.76 16.84 -13.54
C ARG A 155 0.81 16.24 -12.53
N SER A 156 1.29 16.06 -11.30
CA SER A 156 0.49 15.52 -10.21
C SER A 156 0.45 16.49 -9.03
N LEU A 157 -0.74 16.72 -8.50
CA LEU A 157 -0.99 17.47 -7.28
C LEU A 157 -1.72 16.56 -6.31
N ALA A 158 -1.12 16.31 -5.15
CA ALA A 158 -1.80 15.64 -4.04
C ALA A 158 -2.00 16.60 -2.87
N ARG A 159 -3.14 16.46 -2.20
CA ARG A 159 -3.43 17.13 -0.93
C ARG A 159 -4.13 16.15 0.00
N GLY A 160 -3.76 16.15 1.27
CA GLY A 160 -4.44 15.34 2.27
C GLY A 160 -4.25 15.84 3.69
N SER A 161 -4.94 15.15 4.58
CA SER A 161 -4.79 15.30 6.03
C SER A 161 -4.78 13.92 6.67
N THR A 162 -3.91 13.74 7.65
CA THR A 162 -3.74 12.49 8.39
C THR A 162 -3.86 12.79 9.88
N ARG A 163 -4.55 11.92 10.60
CA ARG A 163 -4.55 11.84 12.06
C ARG A 163 -4.00 10.48 12.43
N HIS A 164 -3.01 10.41 13.30
CA HIS A 164 -2.49 9.13 13.72
C HIS A 164 -2.03 9.11 15.17
N ARG A 165 -1.96 7.90 15.70
CA ARG A 165 -1.33 7.58 16.98
C ARG A 165 -0.40 6.40 16.74
N GLU A 166 0.81 6.49 17.26
CA GLU A 166 1.61 5.30 17.53
C GLU A 166 0.91 4.49 18.61
N GLY A 167 1.02 3.18 18.57
CA GLY A 167 0.26 2.30 19.45
C GLY A 167 0.95 0.99 19.76
N GLU A 168 0.51 0.38 20.85
CA GLU A 168 0.88 -0.98 21.19
C GLU A 168 0.06 -1.94 20.32
N VAL A 169 0.74 -2.94 19.75
CA VAL A 169 0.10 -3.98 18.94
C VAL A 169 0.18 -5.31 19.69
N THR A 170 -0.96 -5.98 19.80
CA THR A 170 -1.11 -7.29 20.46
C THR A 170 -1.81 -8.27 19.53
N GLY A 171 -1.68 -9.57 19.81
CA GLY A 171 -2.20 -10.64 18.97
C GLY A 171 -1.10 -11.40 18.24
N ALA A 172 -1.45 -12.06 17.15
CA ALA A 172 -0.55 -12.98 16.44
C ALA A 172 -0.66 -12.86 14.92
N ILE A 173 0.47 -13.14 14.26
CA ILE A 173 0.55 -13.43 12.83
C ILE A 173 1.08 -14.85 12.73
N LEU A 174 0.21 -15.79 12.40
CA LEU A 174 0.58 -17.20 12.25
C LEU A 174 0.92 -17.48 10.79
N TYR A 175 2.16 -17.90 10.52
CA TYR A 175 2.60 -18.25 9.18
C TYR A 175 3.36 -19.58 9.22
N GLU A 176 2.92 -20.54 8.41
CA GLU A 176 3.45 -21.93 8.42
C GLU A 176 3.46 -22.58 9.83
N GLY A 177 2.50 -22.20 10.68
CA GLY A 177 2.37 -22.71 12.05
C GLY A 177 3.29 -22.02 13.07
N VAL A 178 4.02 -20.98 12.68
CA VAL A 178 4.88 -20.18 13.56
C VAL A 178 4.23 -18.82 13.83
N ASP A 179 4.23 -18.39 15.09
CA ASP A 179 3.81 -17.05 15.48
C ASP A 179 4.95 -16.05 15.27
N LEU A 180 4.75 -15.10 14.36
CA LEU A 180 5.74 -14.09 13.98
C LEU A 180 5.69 -12.82 14.85
N THR A 181 4.82 -12.77 15.87
CA THR A 181 4.82 -11.67 16.86
C THR A 181 5.46 -12.11 18.18
N ALA A 182 5.57 -13.42 18.42
CA ALA A 182 6.08 -13.98 19.66
C ALA A 182 7.56 -13.65 19.88
N GLY A 183 7.84 -12.85 20.93
CA GLY A 183 9.21 -12.45 21.28
C GLY A 183 9.84 -11.44 20.32
N ALA A 184 9.07 -10.92 19.36
CA ALA A 184 9.50 -9.87 18.46
C ALA A 184 9.58 -8.53 19.20
N THR A 185 10.48 -7.65 18.76
CA THR A 185 10.32 -6.22 18.98
C THR A 185 9.42 -5.66 17.88
N GLY A 186 8.54 -4.74 18.22
CA GLY A 186 7.62 -4.21 17.21
C GLY A 186 7.05 -2.86 17.56
N GLU A 187 6.49 -2.26 16.52
CA GLU A 187 5.83 -0.96 16.55
C GLU A 187 4.59 -1.02 15.66
N GLY A 188 3.67 -0.09 15.84
CA GLY A 188 2.52 0.02 14.97
C GLY A 188 1.78 1.34 15.15
N GLY A 189 1.04 1.70 14.13
CA GLY A 189 0.28 2.95 14.10
C GLY A 189 -1.17 2.72 13.73
N ILE A 190 -2.03 3.61 14.22
CA ILE A 190 -3.43 3.72 13.81
C ILE A 190 -3.60 5.06 13.11
N TYR A 191 -4.13 5.04 11.89
CA TYR A 191 -4.26 6.22 11.04
C TYR A 191 -5.71 6.42 10.61
N SER A 192 -6.07 7.69 10.45
CA SER A 192 -7.26 8.13 9.76
C SER A 192 -6.85 9.17 8.73
N GLU A 193 -7.14 8.88 7.47
CA GLU A 193 -6.61 9.65 6.35
C GLU A 193 -7.73 10.07 5.42
N GLN A 194 -7.53 11.23 4.80
CA GLN A 194 -8.30 11.67 3.65
C GLN A 194 -7.40 12.47 2.73
N GLY A 195 -7.57 12.27 1.44
CA GLY A 195 -6.75 12.97 0.47
C GLY A 195 -7.30 12.90 -0.93
N SER A 196 -6.65 13.65 -1.81
CA SER A 196 -6.99 13.76 -3.22
C SER A 196 -5.71 13.88 -4.02
N LEU A 197 -5.71 13.26 -5.19
CA LEU A 197 -4.67 13.35 -6.21
C LEU A 197 -5.33 13.78 -7.52
N VAL A 198 -4.72 14.76 -8.17
CA VAL A 198 -5.08 15.19 -9.52
C VAL A 198 -3.86 14.99 -10.40
N THR A 199 -4.03 14.27 -11.51
CA THR A 199 -2.98 14.04 -12.51
C THR A 199 -3.43 14.59 -13.87
N ILE A 200 -2.54 15.33 -14.53
CA ILE A 200 -2.74 16.02 -15.83
C ILE A 200 -1.63 15.63 -16.79
#